data_AF-A0A377VAJ9-F1
#
_entry.id   AF-A0A377VAJ9-F1
#
_cell.length_a   1.000
_cell.length_b   1.000
_cell.length_c   1.000
_cell.angle_alpha   90.00
_cell.angle_beta   90.00
_cell.angle_gamma   90.00
#
_symmetry.space_group_name_H-M   'P 1'
#
loop_
_entity.id
_entity.type
_entity.pdbx_description
1 polymer ?
#
loop_
_entity_poly.entity_id
_entity_poly.type
_entity_poly.pdbx_seq_one_letter_code
_entity_poly.pdbx_strand_id
1 'polypeptide(L)'
;MKKNINLRSLAAQAIEQVVEKGQSLSNVLPPLQQKVSDKDKALLQELCFGVLRTLSQLEWLISKLMAHPMTGKQRTVHFLIMVGLYQLLYTRIPHTPRWRKR
;
A
#
# COMPACT_ATOMS: atom_id res chain seq x y z
N MET A 1 13.68 -20.73 0.27
CA MET A 1 13.66 -19.31 -0.16
C MET A 1 13.03 -18.47 0.95
N LYS A 2 13.80 -17.62 1.65
CA LYS A 2 13.21 -16.68 2.63
C LYS A 2 12.31 -15.72 1.85
N LYS A 3 10.98 -15.87 1.99
CA LYS A 3 10.03 -14.88 1.47
C LYS A 3 10.33 -13.57 2.18
N ASN A 4 11.02 -12.66 1.52
CA ASN A 4 11.24 -11.32 2.03
C ASN A 4 9.88 -10.61 1.95
N ILE A 5 9.16 -10.59 3.07
CA ILE A 5 7.80 -10.08 3.15
C ILE A 5 7.88 -8.56 3.01
N ASN A 6 7.56 -8.07 1.81
CA ASN A 6 7.53 -6.64 1.54
C ASN A 6 6.25 -6.03 2.12
N LEU A 7 6.38 -5.15 3.10
CA LEU A 7 5.26 -4.48 3.77
C LEU A 7 4.32 -3.75 2.80
N ARG A 8 4.89 -3.12 1.76
CA ARG A 8 4.12 -2.44 0.71
C ARG A 8 3.23 -3.40 -0.09
N SER A 9 3.75 -4.58 -0.40
CA SER A 9 2.99 -5.61 -1.11
C SER A 9 1.88 -6.21 -0.24
N LEU A 10 2.14 -6.37 1.06
CA LEU A 10 1.14 -6.75 2.04
C LEU A 10 0.02 -5.71 2.15
N ALA A 11 0.38 -4.42 2.24
CA ALA A 11 -0.59 -3.33 2.27
C ALA A 11 -1.45 -3.31 1.01
N ALA A 12 -0.83 -3.42 -0.18
CA ALA A 12 -1.55 -3.43 -1.45
C ALA A 12 -2.56 -4.60 -1.53
N GLN A 13 -2.16 -5.80 -1.10
CA GLN A 13 -3.06 -6.97 -1.05
C GLN A 13 -4.18 -6.81 0.00
N ALA A 14 -3.91 -6.14 1.11
CA ALA A 14 -4.93 -5.85 2.11
C ALA A 14 -5.98 -4.89 1.55
N ILE A 15 -5.53 -3.79 0.93
CA ILE A 15 -6.39 -2.77 0.35
C ILE A 15 -7.20 -3.34 -0.80
N GLU A 16 -6.59 -4.16 -1.66
CA GLU A 16 -7.31 -4.86 -2.74
C GLU A 16 -8.46 -5.71 -2.19
N GLN A 17 -8.25 -6.45 -1.10
CA GLN A 17 -9.32 -7.24 -0.48
C GLN A 17 -10.42 -6.36 0.14
N VAL A 18 -10.07 -5.20 0.68
CA VAL A 18 -11.06 -4.28 1.24
C VAL A 18 -11.91 -3.64 0.14
N VAL A 19 -11.27 -3.18 -0.94
CA VAL A 19 -11.94 -2.42 -2.01
C VAL A 19 -12.68 -3.34 -2.97
N GLU A 20 -12.05 -4.43 -3.44
CA GLU A 20 -12.64 -5.33 -4.44
C GLU A 20 -13.58 -6.37 -3.82
N LYS A 21 -13.25 -6.90 -2.63
CA LYS A 21 -14.09 -7.91 -1.95
C LYS A 21 -15.03 -7.33 -0.89
N GLY A 22 -14.99 -6.01 -0.66
CA GLY A 22 -15.82 -5.34 0.35
C GLY A 22 -15.55 -5.80 1.79
N GLN A 23 -14.35 -6.34 2.07
CA GLN A 23 -14.03 -6.83 3.41
C GLN A 23 -13.64 -5.66 4.34
N SER A 24 -14.04 -5.73 5.61
CA SER A 24 -13.60 -4.73 6.59
C SER A 24 -12.10 -4.85 6.83
N LEU A 25 -11.40 -3.71 6.86
CA LEU A 25 -9.97 -3.68 7.15
C LEU A 25 -9.65 -4.37 8.48
N SER A 26 -10.50 -4.20 9.50
CA SER A 26 -10.36 -4.84 10.81
C SER A 26 -10.36 -6.38 10.78
N ASN A 27 -10.89 -7.00 9.72
CA ASN A 27 -10.86 -8.46 9.55
C ASN A 27 -9.62 -8.92 8.77
N VAL A 28 -9.14 -8.10 7.83
CA VAL A 28 -7.98 -8.41 6.97
C VAL A 28 -6.65 -8.10 7.65
N LEU A 29 -6.61 -7.09 8.52
CA LEU A 29 -5.40 -6.58 9.16
C LEU A 29 -4.78 -7.55 10.19
N PRO A 30 -5.54 -8.17 11.12
CA PRO A 30 -4.98 -9.05 12.16
C PRO A 30 -4.14 -10.23 11.61
N PRO A 31 -4.60 -11.01 10.59
CA PRO A 31 -3.81 -12.11 10.07
C PRO A 31 -2.57 -11.66 9.28
N LEU A 32 -2.54 -10.42 8.79
CA LEU A 32 -1.36 -9.84 8.15
C LEU A 32 -0.36 -9.30 9.18
N GLN A 33 -0.86 -8.71 10.27
CA GLN A 33 -0.04 -8.23 11.38
C GLN A 33 0.70 -9.36 12.10
N GLN A 34 0.11 -10.56 12.20
CA GLN A 34 0.80 -11.74 12.75
C GLN A 34 2.03 -12.17 11.95
N LYS A 35 2.14 -11.75 10.68
CA LYS A 35 3.25 -12.12 9.78
C LYS A 35 4.41 -11.12 9.82
N VAL A 36 4.28 -10.01 10.55
CA VAL A 36 5.26 -8.90 10.57
C VAL A 36 5.67 -8.55 12.00
N SER A 37 6.85 -7.95 12.15
CA SER A 37 7.38 -7.51 13.45
C SER A 37 6.58 -6.32 14.01
N ASP A 38 6.58 -6.10 15.32
CA ASP A 38 5.78 -5.05 15.97
C ASP A 38 6.04 -3.65 15.43
N LYS A 39 7.27 -3.33 15.02
CA LYS A 39 7.60 -2.07 14.35
C LYS A 39 6.88 -1.90 13.02
N ASP A 40 6.76 -2.99 12.28
CA ASP A 40 6.14 -3.01 10.96
C ASP A 40 4.61 -3.08 11.03
N LYS A 41 4.05 -3.57 12.14
CA LYS A 41 2.60 -3.58 12.38
C LYS A 41 2.04 -2.17 12.37
N ALA A 42 2.67 -1.24 13.08
CA ALA A 42 2.26 0.17 13.14
C ALA A 42 2.30 0.81 11.74
N LEU A 43 3.40 0.59 11.00
CA LEU A 43 3.54 1.10 9.63
C LEU A 43 2.50 0.50 8.68
N LEU A 44 2.23 -0.81 8.77
CA LEU A 44 1.21 -1.47 7.95
C LEU A 44 -0.18 -0.89 8.21
N GLN A 45 -0.52 -0.62 9.48
CA GLN A 45 -1.78 0.05 9.83
C GLN A 45 -1.86 1.44 9.20
N GLU A 46 -0.82 2.25 9.39
CA GLU A 46 -0.78 3.61 8.85
C GLU A 46 -0.96 3.62 7.33
N LEU A 47 -0.28 2.73 6.61
CA LEU A 47 -0.42 2.62 5.15
C LEU A 47 -1.83 2.18 4.74
N CYS A 48 -2.38 1.13 5.36
CA CYS A 48 -3.70 0.62 5.00
C CYS A 48 -4.81 1.65 5.29
N PHE A 49 -4.84 2.22 6.50
CA PHE A 49 -5.83 3.23 6.85
C PHE A 49 -5.63 4.53 6.06
N GLY A 50 -4.38 4.91 5.84
CA GLY A 50 -4.01 6.12 5.10
C GLY A 50 -4.47 6.09 3.65
N VAL A 51 -4.21 4.99 2.95
CA VAL A 51 -4.64 4.81 1.55
C VAL A 51 -6.16 4.76 1.46
N LEU A 52 -6.84 3.99 2.33
CA LEU A 52 -8.31 3.92 2.31
C LEU A 52 -8.96 5.29 2.59
N ARG A 53 -8.40 6.08 3.51
CA ARG A 53 -8.89 7.43 3.81
C ARG A 53 -8.69 8.42 2.66
N THR A 54 -7.65 8.24 1.86
CA THR A 54 -7.29 9.13 0.73
C THR A 54 -7.62 8.51 -0.62
N LEU A 55 -8.43 7.45 -0.65
CA LEU A 55 -8.66 6.63 -1.84
C LEU A 55 -9.18 7.44 -3.02
N SER A 56 -10.22 8.26 -2.81
CA SER A 56 -10.78 9.12 -3.86
C SER A 56 -9.75 10.12 -4.43
N GLN A 57 -8.88 10.65 -3.58
CA GLN A 57 -7.83 11.58 -3.99
C GLN A 57 -6.73 10.86 -4.79
N LEU A 58 -6.33 9.67 -4.35
CA LEU A 58 -5.33 8.83 -5.03
C LEU A 58 -5.86 8.32 -6.37
N GLU A 59 -7.13 7.92 -6.45
CA GLU A 59 -7.79 7.55 -7.71
C GLU A 59 -7.82 8.71 -8.70
N TRP A 60 -8.18 9.90 -8.23
CA TRP A 60 -8.15 11.10 -9.06
C TRP A 60 -6.74 11.41 -9.57
N LEU A 61 -5.73 11.29 -8.72
CA LEU A 61 -4.34 11.52 -9.08
C LEU A 61 -3.84 10.47 -10.10
N ILE A 62 -4.17 9.19 -9.90
CA ILE A 62 -3.82 8.13 -10.85
C ILE A 62 -4.53 8.35 -12.18
N SER A 63 -5.79 8.79 -12.19
CA SER A 63 -6.51 9.13 -13.42
C SER A 63 -5.83 10.26 -14.21
N LYS A 64 -5.17 11.20 -13.52
CA LYS A 64 -4.35 12.25 -14.17
C LYS A 64 -2.97 11.77 -14.62
N LEU A 65 -2.35 10.85 -13.89
CA LEU A 65 -1.01 10.34 -14.17
C LEU A 65 -0.98 9.19 -15.18
N MET A 66 -2.05 8.40 -15.26
CA MET A 66 -2.16 7.23 -16.12
C MET A 66 -3.37 7.38 -17.05
N ALA A 67 -3.11 7.48 -18.35
CA ALA A 67 -4.15 7.50 -19.38
C ALA A 67 -4.94 6.18 -19.44
N HIS A 68 -4.33 5.06 -19.06
CA HIS A 68 -4.97 3.74 -18.98
C HIS A 68 -4.72 3.15 -17.58
N PRO A 69 -5.70 3.23 -16.65
CA PRO A 69 -5.57 2.59 -15.35
C PRO A 69 -5.46 1.08 -15.53
N MET A 70 -4.57 0.44 -14.77
CA MET A 70 -4.36 -1.00 -14.87
C MET A 70 -5.57 -1.77 -14.31
N THR A 71 -6.29 -2.46 -15.20
CA THR A 71 -7.51 -3.21 -14.89
C THR A 71 -7.28 -4.73 -14.93
N GLY A 72 -8.11 -5.49 -14.22
CA GLY A 72 -8.08 -6.96 -14.23
C GLY A 72 -6.92 -7.55 -13.42
N LYS A 73 -6.11 -8.42 -14.03
CA LYS A 73 -4.99 -9.13 -13.35
C LYS A 73 -3.92 -8.20 -12.77
N GLN A 74 -3.87 -6.95 -13.20
CA GLN A 74 -2.90 -5.95 -12.75
C GLN A 74 -3.46 -5.03 -11.64
N ARG A 75 -4.64 -5.33 -11.09
CA ARG A 75 -5.26 -4.52 -10.03
C ARG A 75 -4.41 -4.44 -8.77
N THR A 76 -3.71 -5.51 -8.40
CA THR A 76 -2.72 -5.50 -7.30
C THR A 76 -1.61 -4.47 -7.54
N VAL A 77 -1.19 -4.26 -8.80
CA VAL A 77 -0.17 -3.26 -9.16
C VAL A 77 -0.72 -1.85 -9.02
N HIS A 78 -1.99 -1.62 -9.39
CA HIS A 78 -2.66 -0.35 -9.19
C HIS A 78 -2.67 0.06 -7.70
N PHE A 79 -3.05 -0.87 -6.81
CA PHE A 79 -2.99 -0.62 -5.37
C PHE A 79 -1.56 -0.45 -4.85
N LEU A 80 -0.57 -1.13 -5.44
CA LEU A 80 0.83 -0.93 -5.09
C LEU A 80 1.32 0.50 -5.43
N ILE A 81 0.90 1.03 -6.58
CA ILE A 81 1.19 2.42 -6.98
C ILE A 81 0.52 3.39 -6.01
N MET A 82 -0.74 3.16 -5.64
CA MET A 82 -1.43 3.98 -4.62
C MET A 82 -0.68 4.00 -3.29
N VAL A 83 -0.23 2.84 -2.80
CA VAL A 83 0.56 2.75 -1.56
C VAL A 83 1.88 3.54 -1.69
N GLY A 84 2.54 3.49 -2.85
CA GLY A 84 3.74 4.27 -3.13
C GLY A 84 3.48 5.78 -3.16
N LEU A 85 2.41 6.21 -3.84
CA LEU A 85 1.99 7.62 -3.89
C LEU A 85 1.62 8.13 -2.49
N TYR A 86 0.90 7.32 -1.71
CA TYR A 86 0.57 7.65 -0.33
C TYR A 86 1.83 7.86 0.51
N GLN A 87 2.82 6.97 0.37
CA GLN A 87 4.12 7.14 1.04
C GLN A 87 4.81 8.45 0.64
N LEU A 88 4.83 8.80 -0.65
CA LEU A 88 5.46 10.05 -1.12
C LEU A 88 4.74 11.30 -0.62
N LEU A 89 3.41 11.27 -0.52
CA LEU A 89 2.60 12.44 -0.17
C LEU A 89 2.47 12.64 1.35
N TYR A 90 2.35 11.56 2.12
CA TYR A 90 1.95 11.62 3.53
C TYR A 90 3.00 11.11 4.50
N THR A 91 3.97 10.32 4.05
CA THR A 91 5.01 9.80 4.94
C THR A 91 6.32 10.56 4.75
N ARG A 92 6.99 10.89 5.87
CA ARG A 92 8.38 11.40 5.84
C ARG A 92 9.41 10.28 5.64
N ILE A 93 9.04 9.18 5.01
CA ILE A 93 10.00 8.13 4.67
C ILE A 93 10.93 8.76 3.62
N PRO A 94 12.25 8.84 3.87
CA PRO A 94 13.16 9.42 2.90
C PRO A 94 13.02 8.65 1.58
N HIS A 95 12.61 9.37 0.53
CA HIS A 95 12.50 8.83 -0.84
C HIS A 95 13.85 8.30 -1.36
N THR A 96 14.94 8.75 -0.73
CA THR A 96 16.32 8.39 -1.05
C THR A 96 16.75 7.20 -0.20
N PRO A 97 16.95 6.01 -0.79
CA PRO A 97 17.86 5.07 -0.19
C PRO A 97 19.24 5.73 -0.15
N ARG A 98 19.97 5.50 0.93
CA ARG A 98 21.29 6.06 1.25
C ARG A 98 22.40 5.61 0.26
N TRP A 99 22.19 5.77 -1.05
CA TRP A 99 23.20 5.51 -2.09
C TRP A 99 24.04 6.75 -2.40
N ARG A 100 23.68 7.93 -1.88
CA ARG A 100 24.45 9.18 -1.99
C ARG A 100 25.33 9.45 -0.76
N LYS A 101 26.00 8.40 -0.27
CA LYS A 101 27.16 8.48 0.64
C LYS A 101 28.19 7.45 0.17
N ARG A 102 28.72 7.67 -1.02
CA ARG A 102 30.08 7.30 -1.41
C ARG A 102 30.67 8.49 -2.12
#